data_AF-A0A4Q3VSZ8-F1
#
_entry.id   AF-A0A4Q3VSZ8-F1
#
_cell.length_a   1.000
_cell.length_b   1.000
_cell.length_c   1.000
_cell.angle_alpha   90.00
_cell.angle_beta   90.00
_cell.angle_gamma   90.00
#
_symmetry.space_group_name_H-M   'P 1'
#
loop_
_entity.id
_entity.type
_entity.pdbx_description
1 polymer ?
#
loop_
_entity_poly.entity_id
_entity_poly.type
_entity_poly.pdbx_seq_one_letter_code
_entity_poly.pdbx_strand_id
1 'polypeptide(L)'
;MSPLRYSRPRVSASLPRAKAVPEAPAWTTLDSMAVMVRLLQQFGRGGGGELRNMAILGYLQTRKAIEGKALDALDDLAWQTDPESVATAAMKFPSGAIFPSFTRADTERQIAALPKLTFFELLPLIGLARRETSTRIAESLNLPFKTGSYAVVVPGSRSATGEPLLLSGPQMGFRNPSVVHMIGMKAPGLEVQGMDVPGVPGVMVGTNRNVAWGLTSGVSDLEDVIFDPNPTIETKDFAVATKDADPGRASRERTKDGLVLWKKEKVGAFVLARAYEGEEWRSYRALSRLWTARDGSAAEKAVADATMTFNFFWADKKGAGYRHLGRVPVRRGGDPRFPMVGSRETLWKGFLPYDRMPRQRATDAPLSNWNNLPAAGWPNGDTPVWGEGFRIRTLREVLNQKKFSIEDLIAAARSISVADEDWPTFRSYHSEGPLAGWDGMRLPGDEKPAKFRAWLANVRKELFQEKLGDFVSPDYATLVFSTSLIQHALKARTKLDYLGGRDLGALLAKTKEGLVGRPFVPPPIPVAGGQSIPYSNRGTYIQLVRATGKGTIGWNVAPPGIAEDGPHHIDMAELSRSWSFRSMVPWD
;
A
#
# COMPACT_ATOMS: atom_id res chain seq x y z
N MET A 1 3.35 18.75 37.83
CA MET A 1 2.68 17.73 36.98
C MET A 1 3.72 16.73 36.53
N SER A 2 3.67 15.50 37.05
CA SER A 2 4.60 14.42 36.70
C SER A 2 4.42 13.98 35.24
N PRO A 3 5.50 13.63 34.52
CA PRO A 3 5.38 13.09 33.18
C PRO A 3 4.62 11.76 33.22
N LEU A 4 3.59 11.64 32.37
CA LEU A 4 2.89 10.39 32.08
C LEU A 4 3.91 9.35 31.59
N ARG A 5 4.37 8.48 32.49
CA ARG A 5 5.11 7.28 32.13
C ARG A 5 4.13 6.35 31.44
N TYR A 6 4.30 6.14 30.13
CA TYR A 6 3.72 4.99 29.45
C TYR A 6 4.20 3.72 30.17
N SER A 7 3.30 3.06 30.88
CA SER A 7 3.51 1.68 31.27
C SER A 7 3.57 0.85 29.99
N ARG A 8 4.78 0.48 29.54
CA ARG A 8 4.92 -0.76 28.78
C ARG A 8 4.19 -1.85 29.58
N PRO A 9 3.45 -2.77 28.94
CA PRO A 9 3.01 -3.96 29.65
C PRO A 9 4.26 -4.56 30.29
N ARG A 10 4.30 -4.63 31.63
CA ARG A 10 5.25 -5.50 32.30
C ARG A 10 4.85 -6.89 31.86
N VAL A 11 5.57 -7.47 30.89
CA VAL A 11 5.61 -8.92 30.79
C VAL A 11 6.28 -9.35 32.09
N SER A 12 5.49 -9.84 33.03
CA SER A 12 6.03 -10.38 34.28
C SER A 12 7.02 -11.47 33.89
N ALA A 13 8.25 -11.32 34.37
CA ALA A 13 9.22 -12.41 34.36
C ALA A 13 8.56 -13.62 35.05
N SER A 14 8.56 -14.76 34.36
CA SER A 14 7.83 -16.02 34.61
C SER A 14 6.46 -16.15 33.94
N LEU A 15 6.46 -16.40 32.62
CA LEU A 15 5.41 -17.21 32.02
C LEU A 15 5.59 -18.65 32.54
N PRO A 16 4.61 -19.25 33.23
CA PRO A 16 4.70 -20.64 33.65
C PRO A 16 4.95 -21.53 32.43
N ARG A 17 5.85 -22.52 32.57
CA ARG A 17 6.08 -23.54 31.54
C ARG A 17 4.75 -24.21 31.20
N ALA A 18 4.39 -24.16 29.92
CA ALA A 18 3.09 -24.57 29.39
C ALA A 18 2.82 -26.08 29.52
N LYS A 19 1.56 -26.43 29.81
CA LYS A 19 0.98 -27.72 29.40
C LYS A 19 0.47 -27.60 27.95
N ALA A 20 0.38 -28.73 27.24
CA ALA A 20 0.16 -28.82 25.81
C ALA A 20 -1.05 -28.01 25.31
N VAL A 21 -0.90 -27.39 24.14
CA VAL A 21 -1.97 -26.69 23.40
C VAL A 21 -3.04 -27.72 23.00
N PRO A 22 -4.35 -27.47 23.20
CA PRO A 22 -5.38 -28.35 22.64
C PRO A 22 -5.20 -28.45 21.12
N GLU A 23 -5.35 -29.65 20.57
CA GLU A 23 -5.26 -29.86 19.13
C GLU A 23 -6.28 -28.95 18.41
N ALA A 24 -5.82 -28.20 17.40
CA ALA A 24 -6.72 -27.35 16.63
C ALA A 24 -7.78 -28.24 15.97
N PRO A 25 -9.05 -27.80 15.89
CA PRO A 25 -10.07 -28.57 15.18
C PRO A 25 -9.64 -28.80 13.73
N ALA A 26 -10.18 -29.87 13.13
CA ALA A 26 -9.87 -30.20 11.73
C ALA A 26 -10.18 -29.02 10.80
N TRP A 27 -9.23 -28.72 9.91
CA TRP A 27 -9.35 -27.64 8.93
C TRP A 27 -10.53 -27.88 8.00
N THR A 28 -11.33 -26.84 7.75
CA THR A 28 -12.52 -26.88 6.92
C THR A 28 -12.41 -25.97 5.69
N THR A 29 -13.31 -26.14 4.72
CA THR A 29 -13.43 -25.21 3.59
C THR A 29 -13.75 -23.78 4.04
N LEU A 30 -14.47 -23.62 5.15
CA LEU A 30 -14.78 -22.31 5.71
C LEU A 30 -13.52 -21.60 6.18
N ASP A 31 -12.55 -22.32 6.75
CA ASP A 31 -11.27 -21.74 7.18
C ASP A 31 -10.49 -21.17 5.99
N SER A 32 -10.42 -21.93 4.88
CA SER A 32 -9.82 -21.46 3.64
C SER A 32 -10.52 -20.21 3.08
N MET A 33 -11.85 -20.18 3.08
CA MET A 33 -12.62 -19.01 2.64
C MET A 33 -12.42 -17.81 3.57
N ALA A 34 -12.36 -18.03 4.88
CA ALA A 34 -12.13 -16.97 5.87
C ALA A 34 -10.73 -16.36 5.72
N VAL A 35 -9.70 -17.19 5.55
CA VAL A 35 -8.32 -16.75 5.26
C VAL A 35 -8.27 -15.97 3.95
N MET A 36 -8.89 -16.49 2.89
CA MET A 36 -8.98 -15.82 1.59
C MET A 36 -9.64 -14.44 1.68
N VAL A 37 -10.83 -14.35 2.28
CA VAL A 37 -11.54 -13.06 2.47
C VAL A 37 -10.68 -12.10 3.27
N ARG A 38 -10.02 -12.58 4.32
CA ARG A 38 -9.13 -11.75 5.14
C ARG A 38 -7.94 -11.22 4.35
N LEU A 39 -7.30 -12.03 3.52
CA LEU A 39 -6.17 -11.61 2.70
C LEU A 39 -6.58 -10.62 1.61
N LEU A 40 -7.73 -10.88 0.97
CA LEU A 40 -8.33 -9.95 0.03
C LEU A 40 -8.60 -8.59 0.70
N GLN A 41 -9.21 -8.57 1.88
CA GLN A 41 -9.41 -7.35 2.66
C GLN A 41 -8.09 -6.69 3.08
N GLN A 42 -7.06 -7.48 3.36
CA GLN A 42 -5.76 -6.95 3.77
C GLN A 42 -5.02 -6.24 2.63
N PHE A 43 -5.06 -6.78 1.41
CA PHE A 43 -4.25 -6.27 0.29
C PHE A 43 -5.05 -5.54 -0.79
N GLY A 44 -6.37 -5.71 -0.83
CA GLY A 44 -7.26 -5.17 -1.86
C GLY A 44 -8.30 -4.19 -1.35
N ARG A 45 -8.12 -3.64 -0.14
CA ARG A 45 -8.92 -2.51 0.36
C ARG A 45 -8.27 -1.16 0.04
N GLY A 46 -9.04 -0.09 0.18
CA GLY A 46 -8.62 1.31 0.15
C GLY A 46 -9.79 2.22 0.53
N GLY A 47 -9.52 3.44 1.00
CA GLY A 47 -10.52 4.32 1.63
C GLY A 47 -10.59 4.18 3.17
N GLY A 48 -11.65 4.72 3.77
CA GLY A 48 -11.92 4.67 5.21
C GLY A 48 -11.05 5.60 6.06
N GLY A 49 -10.44 6.60 5.43
CA GLY A 49 -9.53 7.57 6.01
C GLY A 49 -10.19 8.82 6.58
N GLU A 50 -11.51 8.91 6.57
CA GLU A 50 -12.22 10.16 6.83
C GLU A 50 -12.19 10.56 8.31
N LEU A 51 -12.29 9.60 9.23
CA LEU A 51 -12.11 9.86 10.66
C LEU A 51 -10.69 10.36 10.99
N ARG A 52 -9.68 9.92 10.23
CA ARG A 52 -8.31 10.46 10.35
C ARG A 52 -8.27 11.92 9.91
N ASN A 53 -8.85 12.25 8.77
CA ASN A 53 -8.87 13.63 8.29
C ASN A 53 -9.69 14.54 9.22
N MET A 54 -10.76 14.02 9.82
CA MET A 54 -11.52 14.72 10.87
C MET A 54 -10.65 14.97 12.11
N ALA A 55 -9.81 14.02 12.52
CA ALA A 55 -8.87 14.20 13.63
C ALA A 55 -7.76 15.21 13.31
N ILE A 56 -7.21 15.14 12.09
CA ILE A 56 -6.23 16.12 11.60
C ILE A 56 -6.85 17.51 11.62
N LEU A 57 -8.06 17.69 11.11
CA LEU A 57 -8.76 18.97 11.15
C LEU A 57 -8.97 19.47 12.58
N GLY A 58 -9.46 18.61 13.48
CA GLY A 58 -9.66 18.96 14.89
C GLY A 58 -8.35 19.40 15.57
N TYR A 59 -7.23 18.74 15.26
CA TYR A 59 -5.91 19.18 15.71
C TYR A 59 -5.52 20.54 15.12
N LEU A 60 -5.65 20.72 13.80
CA LEU A 60 -5.31 21.97 13.09
C LEU A 60 -6.13 23.17 13.60
N GLN A 61 -7.39 22.97 13.98
CA GLN A 61 -8.24 24.01 14.56
C GLN A 61 -7.73 24.53 15.92
N THR A 62 -6.90 23.77 16.63
CA THR A 62 -6.26 24.23 17.88
C THR A 62 -5.01 25.09 17.65
N ARG A 63 -4.53 25.18 16.40
CA ARG A 63 -3.26 25.84 16.06
C ARG A 63 -3.49 27.34 15.83
N LYS A 64 -3.12 28.15 16.81
CA LYS A 64 -3.20 29.62 16.73
C LYS A 64 -2.50 30.22 15.49
N ALA A 65 -1.38 29.64 15.08
CA ALA A 65 -0.58 30.11 13.95
C ALA A 65 -1.29 30.02 12.58
N ILE A 66 -2.39 29.27 12.49
CA ILE A 66 -3.20 29.11 11.27
C ILE A 66 -4.70 29.32 11.58
N GLU A 67 -5.01 30.16 12.56
CA GLU A 67 -6.39 30.49 12.94
C GLU A 67 -7.21 30.93 11.70
N GLY A 68 -8.40 30.36 11.55
CA GLY A 68 -9.26 30.57 10.37
C GLY A 68 -8.80 29.85 9.09
N LYS A 69 -7.64 29.17 9.07
CA LYS A 69 -7.06 28.52 7.88
C LYS A 69 -6.85 27.01 8.01
N ALA A 70 -7.51 26.36 8.97
CA ALA A 70 -7.37 24.92 9.22
C ALA A 70 -7.76 24.05 8.01
N LEU A 71 -8.78 24.45 7.24
CA LEU A 71 -9.17 23.75 6.02
C LEU A 71 -8.20 23.98 4.86
N ASP A 72 -7.51 25.12 4.80
CA ASP A 72 -6.44 25.34 3.82
C ASP A 72 -5.24 24.46 4.12
N ALA A 73 -4.84 24.37 5.39
CA ALA A 73 -3.83 23.41 5.83
C ALA A 73 -4.23 21.96 5.49
N LEU A 74 -5.49 21.58 5.68
CA LEU A 74 -5.94 20.24 5.31
C LEU A 74 -5.91 19.99 3.80
N ASP A 75 -6.25 20.99 2.96
CA ASP A 75 -6.11 20.88 1.51
C ASP A 75 -4.66 20.66 1.09
N ASP A 76 -3.70 21.26 1.80
CA ASP A 76 -2.27 21.03 1.58
C ASP A 76 -1.83 19.61 2.02
N LEU A 77 -2.47 19.02 3.05
CA LEU A 77 -2.14 17.69 3.56
C LEU A 77 -2.83 16.54 2.80
N ALA A 78 -4.03 16.79 2.29
CA ALA A 78 -4.92 15.79 1.70
C ALA A 78 -5.58 16.35 0.42
N TRP A 79 -4.76 16.73 -0.56
CA TRP A 79 -5.24 17.20 -1.86
C TRP A 79 -5.97 16.08 -2.62
N GLN A 80 -6.93 16.47 -3.46
CA GLN A 80 -7.75 15.51 -4.21
C GLN A 80 -7.08 15.01 -5.48
N THR A 81 -6.26 15.84 -6.11
CA THR A 81 -5.52 15.50 -7.32
C THR A 81 -4.23 16.29 -7.34
N ASP A 82 -3.15 15.68 -7.85
CA ASP A 82 -1.90 16.37 -8.14
C ASP A 82 -1.47 16.02 -9.57
N PRO A 83 -1.41 17.00 -10.50
CA PRO A 83 -1.05 16.75 -11.90
C PRO A 83 0.38 16.24 -12.09
N GLU A 84 1.27 16.44 -11.12
CA GLU A 84 2.66 15.93 -11.15
C GLU A 84 2.78 14.49 -10.64
N SER A 85 1.65 13.88 -10.24
CA SER A 85 1.57 12.48 -9.85
C SER A 85 1.94 11.57 -11.01
N VAL A 86 2.82 10.64 -10.73
CA VAL A 86 3.29 9.66 -11.72
C VAL A 86 2.25 8.55 -11.86
N ALA A 87 1.52 8.54 -12.98
CA ALA A 87 0.46 7.56 -13.26
C ALA A 87 0.96 6.31 -13.98
N THR A 88 0.43 5.12 -13.66
CA THR A 88 0.76 3.86 -14.36
C THR A 88 0.26 3.84 -15.80
N ALA A 89 -0.99 4.24 -16.03
CA ALA A 89 -1.52 4.44 -17.36
C ALA A 89 -1.43 5.92 -17.78
N ALA A 90 -1.06 6.15 -19.04
CA ALA A 90 -1.03 7.45 -19.71
C ALA A 90 -2.44 7.96 -20.08
N MET A 91 -3.49 7.13 -19.93
CA MET A 91 -4.85 7.59 -20.15
C MET A 91 -5.24 8.68 -19.15
N LYS A 92 -6.06 9.63 -19.60
CA LYS A 92 -6.68 10.63 -18.74
C LYS A 92 -8.02 10.10 -18.25
N PHE A 93 -8.17 10.02 -16.93
CA PHE A 93 -9.41 9.67 -16.28
C PHE A 93 -10.27 10.94 -16.10
N PRO A 94 -11.57 10.90 -16.44
CA PRO A 94 -12.43 12.08 -16.29
C PRO A 94 -12.61 12.48 -14.83
N SER A 95 -12.18 13.70 -14.48
CA SER A 95 -12.47 14.31 -13.19
C SER A 95 -13.98 14.35 -12.95
N GLY A 96 -14.41 14.16 -11.70
CA GLY A 96 -15.84 14.14 -11.38
C GLY A 96 -16.52 12.78 -11.50
N ALA A 97 -15.89 11.79 -12.16
CA ALA A 97 -16.55 10.52 -12.49
C ALA A 97 -16.82 9.59 -11.28
N ILE A 98 -16.04 9.71 -10.21
CA ILE A 98 -16.19 8.93 -8.97
C ILE A 98 -16.76 9.80 -7.86
N PHE A 99 -16.14 10.97 -7.66
CA PHE A 99 -16.61 12.01 -6.74
C PHE A 99 -16.98 13.25 -7.56
N PRO A 100 -18.21 13.77 -7.43
CA PRO A 100 -18.53 15.09 -7.96
C PRO A 100 -17.60 16.16 -7.40
N SER A 101 -17.42 17.26 -8.12
CA SER A 101 -16.71 18.43 -7.59
C SER A 101 -17.45 18.98 -6.38
N PHE A 102 -16.71 19.43 -5.37
CA PHE A 102 -17.24 20.09 -4.19
C PHE A 102 -16.57 21.45 -3.98
N THR A 103 -17.28 22.36 -3.34
CA THR A 103 -16.79 23.69 -2.95
C THR A 103 -16.38 23.69 -1.48
N ARG A 104 -15.67 24.74 -1.05
CA ARG A 104 -15.38 24.96 0.39
C ARG A 104 -16.66 24.98 1.23
N ALA A 105 -17.72 25.62 0.71
CA ALA A 105 -19.01 25.70 1.40
C ALA A 105 -19.69 24.33 1.55
N ASP A 106 -19.50 23.40 0.59
CA ASP A 106 -19.98 22.03 0.71
C ASP A 106 -19.25 21.31 1.85
N THR A 107 -17.92 21.42 1.90
CA THR A 107 -17.09 20.85 2.98
C THR A 107 -17.53 21.37 4.36
N GLU A 108 -17.71 22.69 4.50
CA GLU A 108 -18.12 23.31 5.77
C GLU A 108 -19.50 22.85 6.22
N ARG A 109 -20.48 22.78 5.30
CA ARG A 109 -21.81 22.23 5.60
C ARG A 109 -21.75 20.78 6.04
N GLN A 110 -20.95 19.96 5.35
CA GLN A 110 -20.77 18.55 5.68
C GLN A 110 -20.18 18.38 7.08
N ILE A 111 -19.11 19.10 7.41
CA ILE A 111 -18.49 19.05 8.75
C ILE A 111 -19.46 19.54 9.83
N ALA A 112 -20.22 20.62 9.56
CA ALA A 112 -21.18 21.16 10.52
C ALA A 112 -22.31 20.18 10.87
N ALA A 113 -22.62 19.23 9.98
CA ALA A 113 -23.62 18.19 10.20
C ALA A 113 -23.09 16.98 11.01
N LEU A 114 -21.78 16.88 11.22
CA LEU A 114 -21.16 15.79 11.97
C LEU A 114 -21.12 16.07 13.48
N PRO A 115 -21.08 15.03 14.33
CA PRO A 115 -20.90 15.23 15.76
C PRO A 115 -19.54 15.86 16.06
N LYS A 116 -19.53 16.83 16.98
CA LYS A 116 -18.28 17.42 17.48
C LYS A 116 -17.57 16.43 18.38
N LEU A 117 -16.51 15.79 17.85
CA LEU A 117 -15.62 14.92 18.61
C LEU A 117 -14.29 15.61 18.87
N THR A 118 -13.74 15.39 20.06
CA THR A 118 -12.39 15.84 20.39
C THR A 118 -11.34 14.99 19.67
N PHE A 119 -10.13 15.53 19.52
CA PHE A 119 -8.98 14.78 18.98
C PHE A 119 -8.75 13.46 19.73
N PHE A 120 -8.87 13.45 21.06
CA PHE A 120 -8.68 12.25 21.88
C PHE A 120 -9.78 11.22 21.70
N GLU A 121 -11.02 11.62 21.44
CA GLU A 121 -12.11 10.70 21.07
C GLU A 121 -11.87 10.07 19.69
N LEU A 122 -11.18 10.77 18.79
CA LEU A 122 -10.86 10.28 17.45
C LEU A 122 -9.64 9.36 17.40
N LEU A 123 -8.66 9.52 18.29
CA LEU A 123 -7.41 8.72 18.26
C LEU A 123 -7.63 7.19 18.21
N PRO A 124 -8.49 6.59 19.06
CA PRO A 124 -8.79 5.16 18.97
C PRO A 124 -9.47 4.78 17.65
N LEU A 125 -10.30 5.68 17.11
CA LEU A 125 -11.04 5.47 15.86
C LEU A 125 -10.12 5.47 14.65
N ILE A 126 -9.05 6.28 14.66
CA ILE A 126 -8.00 6.24 13.65
C ILE A 126 -7.35 4.86 13.63
N GLY A 127 -7.07 4.25 14.79
CA GLY A 127 -6.48 2.91 14.87
C GLY A 127 -7.43 1.76 14.46
N LEU A 128 -8.75 1.95 14.63
CA LEU A 128 -9.76 1.01 14.14
C LEU A 128 -9.96 1.14 12.63
N ALA A 129 -9.95 2.37 12.11
CA ALA A 129 -10.04 2.69 10.68
C ALA A 129 -8.75 2.31 9.93
N ARG A 130 -7.56 2.51 10.55
CA ARG A 130 -6.23 2.23 9.99
C ARG A 130 -5.48 1.15 10.76
N ARG A 131 -4.96 0.17 10.01
CA ARG A 131 -3.87 -0.72 10.47
C ARG A 131 -2.45 -0.24 10.07
N GLU A 132 -2.33 0.93 9.43
CA GLU A 132 -1.07 1.39 8.83
C GLU A 132 0.02 1.80 9.84
N THR A 133 -0.35 2.19 11.06
CA THR A 133 0.61 2.65 12.10
C THR A 133 1.66 1.59 12.42
N SER A 134 1.35 0.30 12.24
CA SER A 134 2.27 -0.80 12.51
C SER A 134 3.42 -0.90 11.48
N THR A 135 3.23 -0.47 10.22
CA THR A 135 4.25 -0.66 9.18
C THR A 135 5.45 0.26 9.35
N ARG A 136 5.22 1.57 9.53
CA ARG A 136 6.34 2.53 9.64
C ARG A 136 7.07 2.46 10.98
N ILE A 137 6.37 2.08 12.05
CA ILE A 137 7.03 1.74 13.32
C ILE A 137 7.93 0.52 13.15
N ALA A 138 7.47 -0.49 12.39
CA ALA A 138 8.33 -1.62 12.07
C ALA A 138 9.54 -1.21 11.22
N GLU A 139 9.37 -0.33 10.22
CA GLU A 139 10.49 0.24 9.45
C GLU A 139 11.46 1.08 10.32
N SER A 140 10.95 1.91 11.25
CA SER A 140 11.79 2.73 12.14
C SER A 140 12.57 1.89 13.16
N LEU A 141 12.03 0.73 13.54
CA LEU A 141 12.67 -0.28 14.36
C LEU A 141 13.53 -1.27 13.56
N ASN A 142 13.70 -1.05 12.24
CA ASN A 142 14.48 -1.91 11.35
C ASN A 142 13.98 -3.38 11.32
N LEU A 143 12.68 -3.60 11.57
CA LEU A 143 12.05 -4.91 11.49
C LEU A 143 11.83 -5.34 10.03
N PRO A 144 11.77 -6.66 9.73
CA PRO A 144 11.59 -7.21 8.39
C PRO A 144 10.17 -7.04 7.84
N PHE A 145 9.65 -5.82 7.86
CA PHE A 145 8.26 -5.52 7.54
C PHE A 145 8.17 -4.34 6.58
N LYS A 146 8.10 -4.65 5.28
CA LYS A 146 7.79 -3.69 4.22
C LYS A 146 6.45 -4.06 3.59
N THR A 147 5.59 -3.05 3.41
CA THR A 147 4.34 -3.19 2.65
C THR A 147 4.38 -2.35 1.39
N GLY A 148 3.77 -2.88 0.32
CA GLY A 148 3.82 -2.32 -1.02
C GLY A 148 3.80 -3.44 -2.04
N SER A 149 3.92 -3.13 -3.32
CA SER A 149 4.03 -4.10 -4.39
C SER A 149 4.48 -3.37 -5.64
N TYR A 150 5.41 -3.94 -6.39
CA TYR A 150 5.79 -3.41 -7.69
C TYR A 150 5.50 -4.42 -8.80
N ALA A 151 5.21 -3.89 -9.99
CA ALA A 151 5.09 -4.68 -11.20
C ALA A 151 5.58 -3.86 -12.39
N VAL A 152 6.17 -4.56 -13.37
CA VAL A 152 6.63 -3.99 -14.63
C VAL A 152 6.22 -4.94 -15.75
N VAL A 153 5.66 -4.39 -16.82
CA VAL A 153 5.50 -5.14 -18.08
C VAL A 153 6.22 -4.40 -19.20
N VAL A 154 6.96 -5.14 -20.01
CA VAL A 154 7.74 -4.62 -21.14
C VAL A 154 7.14 -5.16 -22.44
N PRO A 155 6.78 -4.32 -23.41
CA PRO A 155 6.32 -4.80 -24.70
C PRO A 155 7.48 -5.39 -25.51
N GLY A 156 7.18 -6.31 -26.44
CA GLY A 156 8.20 -6.95 -27.29
C GLY A 156 9.09 -5.95 -28.05
N SER A 157 8.50 -4.83 -28.51
CA SER A 157 9.21 -3.70 -29.14
C SER A 157 10.30 -3.08 -28.26
N ARG A 158 10.22 -3.22 -26.94
CA ARG A 158 11.20 -2.73 -25.95
C ARG A 158 11.94 -3.87 -25.26
N SER A 159 11.69 -5.13 -25.63
CA SER A 159 12.44 -6.29 -25.15
C SER A 159 13.66 -6.55 -26.04
N ALA A 160 14.74 -7.05 -25.44
CA ALA A 160 15.96 -7.47 -26.13
C ALA A 160 15.72 -8.65 -27.07
N THR A 161 14.77 -9.54 -26.74
CA THR A 161 14.44 -10.72 -27.54
C THR A 161 13.24 -10.51 -28.48
N GLY A 162 12.58 -9.36 -28.41
CA GLY A 162 11.30 -9.14 -29.09
C GLY A 162 10.09 -9.74 -28.38
N GLU A 163 10.28 -10.46 -27.27
CA GLU A 163 9.22 -11.13 -26.52
C GLU A 163 8.79 -10.28 -25.31
N PRO A 164 7.47 -10.16 -25.03
CA PRO A 164 7.01 -9.41 -23.86
C PRO A 164 7.53 -9.98 -22.53
N LEU A 165 7.84 -9.09 -21.59
CA LEU A 165 8.39 -9.44 -20.27
C LEU A 165 7.45 -8.97 -19.16
N LEU A 166 7.42 -9.70 -18.05
CA LEU A 166 6.71 -9.34 -16.83
C LEU A 166 7.62 -9.53 -15.61
N LEU A 167 7.65 -8.53 -14.74
CA LEU A 167 8.20 -8.59 -13.39
C LEU A 167 7.07 -8.29 -12.41
N SER A 168 6.91 -9.13 -11.38
CA SER A 168 5.99 -8.89 -10.27
C SER A 168 6.69 -9.15 -8.94
N GLY A 169 6.54 -8.22 -8.00
CA GLY A 169 7.10 -8.31 -6.65
C GLY A 169 6.12 -7.82 -5.58
N PRO A 170 5.12 -8.62 -5.18
CA PRO A 170 4.26 -8.31 -4.03
C PRO A 170 5.10 -8.16 -2.75
N GLN A 171 4.92 -7.10 -1.96
CA GLN A 171 5.63 -6.86 -0.70
C GLN A 171 4.66 -7.02 0.47
N MET A 172 4.64 -8.23 1.03
CA MET A 172 3.70 -8.68 2.07
C MET A 172 4.38 -8.80 3.45
N GLY A 173 5.61 -8.30 3.58
CA GLY A 173 6.51 -8.57 4.70
C GLY A 173 7.19 -9.95 4.58
N PHE A 174 8.06 -10.27 5.54
CA PHE A 174 8.77 -11.55 5.58
C PHE A 174 8.55 -12.24 6.93
N ARG A 175 8.40 -13.57 6.87
CA ARG A 175 8.27 -14.46 8.02
C ARG A 175 9.09 -15.73 7.77
N ASN A 176 9.27 -16.54 8.80
CA ASN A 176 9.80 -17.88 8.69
C ASN A 176 8.74 -18.87 9.24
N PRO A 177 8.17 -19.78 8.43
CA PRO A 177 8.37 -19.94 6.97
C PRO A 177 7.84 -18.74 6.16
N SER A 178 8.11 -18.71 4.84
CA SER A 178 7.62 -17.63 3.98
C SER A 178 6.09 -17.49 4.06
N VAL A 179 5.59 -16.24 4.02
CA VAL A 179 4.14 -15.97 4.04
C VAL A 179 3.45 -16.38 2.73
N VAL A 180 4.24 -16.60 1.68
CA VAL A 180 3.78 -17.11 0.38
C VAL A 180 4.26 -18.54 0.22
N HIS A 181 3.50 -19.33 -0.51
CA HIS A 181 3.88 -20.69 -0.89
C HIS A 181 3.88 -20.80 -2.42
N MET A 182 4.81 -21.58 -2.97
CA MET A 182 4.91 -21.74 -4.42
C MET A 182 4.20 -23.02 -4.82
N ILE A 183 3.33 -22.94 -5.82
CA ILE A 183 2.48 -24.04 -6.23
C ILE A 183 2.42 -24.17 -7.75
N GLY A 184 2.38 -25.42 -8.22
CA GLY A 184 2.01 -25.79 -9.58
C GLY A 184 0.82 -26.73 -9.53
N MET A 185 -0.16 -26.52 -10.41
CA MET A 185 -1.35 -27.35 -10.52
C MET A 185 -1.48 -27.84 -11.96
N LYS A 186 -1.57 -29.17 -12.14
CA LYS A 186 -1.76 -29.84 -13.42
C LYS A 186 -2.92 -30.82 -13.32
N ALA A 187 -3.94 -30.62 -14.16
CA ALA A 187 -5.13 -31.46 -14.28
C ALA A 187 -5.66 -31.37 -15.73
N PRO A 188 -6.60 -32.24 -16.16
CA PRO A 188 -7.18 -32.13 -17.49
C PRO A 188 -7.74 -30.71 -17.76
N GLY A 189 -7.15 -30.02 -18.74
CA GLY A 189 -7.55 -28.65 -19.11
C GLY A 189 -7.00 -27.52 -18.21
N LEU A 190 -6.16 -27.84 -17.22
CA LEU A 190 -5.57 -26.89 -16.27
C LEU A 190 -4.07 -27.14 -16.12
N GLU A 191 -3.24 -26.16 -16.44
CA GLU A 191 -1.81 -26.18 -16.14
C GLU A 191 -1.37 -24.76 -15.79
N VAL A 192 -1.07 -24.54 -14.50
CA VAL A 192 -0.78 -23.22 -13.94
C VAL A 192 0.24 -23.33 -12.83
N GLN A 193 1.09 -22.31 -12.67
CA GLN A 193 2.08 -22.25 -11.59
C GLN A 193 2.32 -20.82 -11.13
N GLY A 194 2.76 -20.65 -9.88
CA GLY A 194 3.04 -19.35 -9.30
C GLY A 194 3.08 -19.40 -7.77
N MET A 195 2.58 -18.34 -7.13
CA MET A 195 2.40 -18.28 -5.68
C MET A 195 0.93 -18.35 -5.27
N ASP A 196 0.71 -18.97 -4.12
CA ASP A 196 -0.48 -18.85 -3.29
C ASP A 196 -0.10 -18.32 -1.89
N VAL A 197 -1.09 -18.24 -1.00
CA VAL A 197 -0.88 -18.05 0.43
C VAL A 197 -1.42 -19.30 1.11
N PRO A 198 -0.66 -19.96 2.01
CA PRO A 198 -1.10 -21.18 2.66
C PRO A 198 -2.53 -21.06 3.22
N GLY A 199 -3.36 -22.06 2.91
CA GLY A 199 -4.79 -22.07 3.26
C GLY A 199 -5.72 -21.43 2.22
N VAL A 200 -5.21 -20.72 1.21
CA VAL A 200 -6.01 -20.22 0.07
C VAL A 200 -5.73 -21.05 -1.18
N PRO A 201 -6.74 -21.67 -1.82
CA PRO A 201 -6.46 -22.56 -2.94
C PRO A 201 -5.99 -21.85 -4.21
N GLY A 202 -4.85 -22.27 -4.75
CA GLY A 202 -4.43 -21.99 -6.12
C GLY A 202 -3.72 -20.65 -6.36
N VAL A 203 -3.35 -20.41 -7.62
CA VAL A 203 -2.36 -19.40 -8.00
C VAL A 203 -2.94 -17.99 -8.03
N MET A 204 -2.43 -17.09 -7.20
CA MET A 204 -2.85 -15.68 -7.15
C MET A 204 -2.01 -14.79 -8.07
N VAL A 205 -0.68 -14.97 -8.06
CA VAL A 205 0.29 -14.34 -8.95
C VAL A 205 1.07 -15.45 -9.61
N GLY A 206 1.17 -15.47 -10.93
CA GLY A 206 1.72 -16.62 -11.63
C GLY A 206 1.57 -16.57 -13.13
N THR A 207 1.55 -17.75 -13.73
CA THR A 207 1.48 -17.94 -15.17
C THR A 207 0.84 -19.28 -15.49
N ASN A 208 0.15 -19.34 -16.62
CA ASN A 208 -0.11 -20.59 -17.33
C ASN A 208 0.70 -20.61 -18.63
N ARG A 209 0.51 -21.63 -19.48
CA ARG A 209 1.20 -21.75 -20.78
C ARG A 209 1.08 -20.51 -21.66
N ASN A 210 -0.02 -19.77 -21.58
CA ASN A 210 -0.37 -18.74 -22.56
C ASN A 210 -0.15 -17.30 -22.06
N VAL A 211 -0.35 -17.06 -20.77
CA VAL A 211 -0.34 -15.72 -20.17
C VAL A 211 0.27 -15.77 -18.78
N ALA A 212 1.07 -14.76 -18.47
CA ALA A 212 1.58 -14.46 -17.15
C ALA A 212 0.87 -13.23 -16.58
N TRP A 213 0.74 -13.17 -15.26
CA TRP A 213 0.12 -12.04 -14.58
C TRP A 213 0.78 -11.68 -13.26
N GLY A 214 0.64 -10.42 -12.88
CA GLY A 214 1.09 -9.86 -11.61
C GLY A 214 0.04 -8.93 -11.01
N LEU A 215 0.09 -8.77 -9.70
CA LEU A 215 -0.80 -7.91 -8.94
C LEU A 215 -0.02 -6.93 -8.07
N THR A 216 -0.49 -5.70 -7.97
CA THR A 216 -0.14 -4.77 -6.89
C THR A 216 -1.42 -4.24 -6.24
N SER A 217 -1.38 -3.87 -4.95
CA SER A 217 -2.53 -3.22 -4.30
C SER A 217 -2.93 -1.94 -5.06
N GLY A 218 -4.21 -1.84 -5.42
CA GLY A 218 -4.74 -0.69 -6.16
C GLY A 218 -5.01 0.53 -5.29
N VAL A 219 -5.29 0.30 -4.00
CA VAL A 219 -5.50 1.32 -2.94
C VAL A 219 -6.50 2.43 -3.28
N SER A 220 -7.39 2.21 -4.24
CA SER A 220 -8.49 3.11 -4.54
C SER A 220 -9.54 3.11 -3.43
N ASP A 221 -10.22 4.23 -3.31
CA ASP A 221 -11.24 4.47 -2.29
C ASP A 221 -12.52 3.63 -2.55
N LEU A 222 -12.62 2.51 -1.82
CA LEU A 222 -13.73 1.56 -1.83
C LEU A 222 -14.54 1.55 -0.51
N GLU A 223 -14.13 2.35 0.46
CA GLU A 223 -14.66 2.33 1.83
C GLU A 223 -15.01 3.76 2.23
N ASP A 224 -16.24 3.97 2.68
CA ASP A 224 -16.66 5.25 3.25
C ASP A 224 -16.97 5.11 4.74
N VAL A 225 -16.63 6.11 5.53
CA VAL A 225 -17.20 6.30 6.85
C VAL A 225 -18.48 7.12 6.74
N ILE A 226 -19.60 6.52 7.14
CA ILE A 226 -20.92 7.15 7.16
C ILE A 226 -21.27 7.52 8.60
N PHE A 227 -21.89 8.67 8.81
CA PHE A 227 -22.53 9.00 10.08
C PHE A 227 -24.03 8.75 10.00
N ASP A 228 -24.53 7.85 10.85
CA ASP A 228 -25.95 7.59 11.02
C ASP A 228 -26.41 8.17 12.37
N PRO A 229 -27.26 9.21 12.41
CA PRO A 229 -27.77 9.78 13.65
C PRO A 229 -28.76 8.85 14.37
N ASN A 230 -29.39 7.91 13.66
CA ASN A 230 -30.41 7.01 14.19
C ASN A 230 -30.13 5.54 13.81
N PRO A 231 -28.98 4.99 14.23
CA PRO A 231 -28.53 3.69 13.75
C PRO A 231 -29.36 2.56 14.36
N THR A 232 -29.84 1.65 13.52
CA THR A 232 -30.29 0.33 13.97
C THR A 232 -29.08 -0.59 14.03
N ILE A 233 -28.65 -0.92 15.25
CA ILE A 233 -27.43 -1.69 15.52
C ILE A 233 -27.78 -3.12 15.90
N GLU A 234 -27.15 -4.07 15.22
CA GLU A 234 -27.11 -5.48 15.59
C GLU A 234 -25.76 -5.78 16.24
N THR A 235 -25.77 -6.40 17.42
CA THR A 235 -24.58 -6.87 18.12
C THR A 235 -24.43 -8.37 17.92
N LYS A 236 -23.25 -8.78 17.46
CA LYS A 236 -22.88 -10.19 17.35
C LYS A 236 -21.72 -10.50 18.29
N ASP A 237 -21.97 -11.42 19.20
CA ASP A 237 -20.95 -11.96 20.10
C ASP A 237 -20.22 -13.15 19.47
N PHE A 238 -18.94 -13.27 19.76
CA PHE A 238 -18.11 -14.40 19.38
C PHE A 238 -17.17 -14.77 20.53
N ALA A 239 -16.97 -16.08 20.67
CA ALA A 239 -15.94 -16.61 21.54
C ALA A 239 -14.57 -16.39 20.88
N VAL A 240 -13.61 -15.92 21.66
CA VAL A 240 -12.21 -15.80 21.28
C VAL A 240 -11.45 -16.84 22.06
N ALA A 241 -10.95 -17.86 21.37
CA ALA A 241 -10.11 -18.86 22.00
C ALA A 241 -8.89 -18.19 22.63
N THR A 242 -8.71 -18.40 23.93
CA THR A 242 -7.61 -17.89 24.74
C THR A 242 -6.78 -19.09 25.16
N LYS A 243 -5.46 -19.00 24.94
CA LYS A 243 -4.57 -20.07 25.36
C LYS A 243 -4.55 -20.12 26.89
N ASP A 244 -4.84 -21.28 27.45
CA ASP A 244 -4.79 -21.59 28.89
C ASP A 244 -5.76 -20.78 29.78
N ALA A 245 -6.87 -20.28 29.21
CA ALA A 245 -7.92 -19.57 29.95
C ALA A 245 -9.30 -19.88 29.36
N ASP A 246 -10.36 -19.53 30.10
CA ASP A 246 -11.72 -19.55 29.55
C ASP A 246 -11.79 -18.68 28.29
N PRO A 247 -12.47 -19.13 27.22
CA PRO A 247 -12.61 -18.35 26.00
C PRO A 247 -13.10 -16.95 26.32
N GLY A 248 -12.31 -15.95 25.90
CA GLY A 248 -12.72 -14.56 25.99
C GLY A 248 -13.98 -14.34 25.16
N ARG A 249 -14.76 -13.32 25.51
CA ARG A 249 -15.87 -12.87 24.66
C ARG A 249 -15.48 -11.58 23.98
N ALA A 250 -15.80 -11.47 22.71
CA ALA A 250 -15.73 -10.22 21.99
C ALA A 250 -17.02 -10.01 21.21
N SER A 251 -17.37 -8.75 21.00
CA SER A 251 -18.55 -8.35 20.26
C SER A 251 -18.14 -7.50 19.05
N ARG A 252 -18.95 -7.59 18.00
CA ARG A 252 -18.90 -6.71 16.85
C ARG A 252 -20.30 -6.19 16.59
N GLU A 253 -20.37 -4.90 16.32
CA GLU A 253 -21.61 -4.20 16.07
C GLU A 253 -21.67 -3.80 14.61
N ARG A 254 -22.86 -3.90 14.01
CA ARG A 254 -23.09 -3.56 12.62
C ARG A 254 -24.45 -2.90 12.43
N THR A 255 -24.57 -2.09 11.38
CA THR A 255 -25.85 -1.65 10.83
C THR A 255 -26.09 -2.33 9.48
N LYS A 256 -27.18 -1.97 8.79
CA LYS A 256 -27.40 -2.40 7.39
C LYS A 256 -26.31 -1.92 6.43
N ASP A 257 -25.59 -0.84 6.79
CA ASP A 257 -24.60 -0.18 5.94
C ASP A 257 -23.17 -0.68 6.16
N GLY A 258 -22.88 -1.29 7.32
CA GLY A 258 -21.56 -1.85 7.60
C GLY A 258 -21.21 -1.96 9.09
N LEU A 259 -19.91 -2.01 9.39
CA LEU A 259 -19.40 -2.16 10.76
C LEU A 259 -19.48 -0.85 11.54
N VAL A 260 -19.98 -0.89 12.77
CA VAL A 260 -19.96 0.27 13.67
C VAL A 260 -18.54 0.48 14.17
N LEU A 261 -17.94 1.63 13.84
CA LEU A 261 -16.62 2.06 14.32
C LEU A 261 -16.70 2.78 15.66
N TRP A 262 -17.79 3.54 15.85
CA TRP A 262 -18.03 4.35 17.03
C TRP A 262 -19.53 4.58 17.18
N LYS A 263 -20.01 4.71 18.42
CA LYS A 263 -21.37 5.15 18.72
C LYS A 263 -21.42 5.95 20.00
N LYS A 264 -22.41 6.83 20.10
CA LYS A 264 -22.79 7.49 21.34
C LYS A 264 -24.30 7.63 21.41
N GLU A 265 -24.86 7.23 22.54
CA GLU A 265 -26.30 7.28 22.78
C GLU A 265 -26.84 8.69 22.53
N LYS A 266 -28.00 8.80 21.87
CA LYS A 266 -28.66 10.06 21.49
C LYS A 266 -27.85 10.96 20.54
N VAL A 267 -26.68 10.52 20.07
CA VAL A 267 -25.87 11.23 19.07
C VAL A 267 -25.88 10.49 17.74
N GLY A 268 -25.59 9.19 17.74
CA GLY A 268 -25.52 8.38 16.52
C GLY A 268 -24.30 7.47 16.48
N ALA A 269 -23.98 6.95 15.29
CA ALA A 269 -22.85 6.07 15.04
C ALA A 269 -22.07 6.42 13.77
N PHE A 270 -20.76 6.19 13.80
CA PHE A 270 -19.93 6.10 12.60
C PHE A 270 -19.88 4.64 12.13
N VAL A 271 -20.17 4.42 10.86
CA VAL A 271 -20.28 3.11 10.22
C VAL A 271 -19.31 3.04 9.04
N LEU A 272 -18.49 1.99 8.99
CA LEU A 272 -17.62 1.71 7.84
C LEU A 272 -18.40 0.94 6.78
N ALA A 273 -18.79 1.63 5.72
CA ALA A 273 -19.45 1.04 4.56
C ALA A 273 -18.42 0.60 3.52
N ARG A 274 -18.46 -0.68 3.12
CA ARG A 274 -17.47 -1.26 2.19
C ARG A 274 -18.14 -1.65 0.89
N ALA A 275 -17.57 -1.20 -0.22
CA ALA A 275 -18.12 -1.47 -1.55
C ALA A 275 -18.06 -2.95 -1.95
N TYR A 276 -17.23 -3.74 -1.28
CA TYR A 276 -17.04 -5.16 -1.54
C TYR A 276 -17.69 -6.07 -0.47
N GLU A 277 -18.44 -5.50 0.49
CA GLU A 277 -19.02 -6.24 1.62
C GLU A 277 -19.92 -7.39 1.15
N GLY A 278 -19.58 -8.63 1.55
CA GLY A 278 -20.29 -9.85 1.18
C GLY A 278 -19.93 -10.39 -0.22
N GLU A 279 -19.10 -9.67 -0.97
CA GLU A 279 -18.76 -9.92 -2.36
C GLU A 279 -17.25 -10.11 -2.55
N GLU A 280 -16.47 -10.25 -1.47
CA GLU A 280 -15.01 -10.41 -1.51
C GLU A 280 -14.59 -11.63 -2.34
N TRP A 281 -15.32 -12.73 -2.18
CA TRP A 281 -15.04 -14.01 -2.86
C TRP A 281 -15.08 -13.89 -4.40
N ARG A 282 -15.74 -12.88 -4.96
CA ARG A 282 -15.76 -12.64 -6.42
C ARG A 282 -14.40 -12.27 -6.96
N SER A 283 -13.57 -11.55 -6.19
CA SER A 283 -12.17 -11.31 -6.57
C SER A 283 -11.39 -12.61 -6.67
N TYR A 284 -11.58 -13.55 -5.74
CA TYR A 284 -10.96 -14.86 -5.83
C TYR A 284 -11.44 -15.62 -7.08
N ARG A 285 -12.76 -15.65 -7.32
CA ARG A 285 -13.33 -16.26 -8.54
C ARG A 285 -12.76 -15.62 -9.82
N ALA A 286 -12.59 -14.31 -9.81
CA ALA A 286 -12.04 -13.58 -10.95
C ALA A 286 -10.57 -13.96 -11.20
N LEU A 287 -9.77 -14.10 -10.14
CA LEU A 287 -8.38 -14.56 -10.23
C LEU A 287 -8.28 -16.05 -10.62
N SER A 288 -9.16 -16.93 -10.13
CA SER A 288 -9.10 -18.35 -10.48
C SER A 288 -9.42 -18.63 -11.95
N ARG A 289 -10.20 -17.75 -12.59
CA ARG A 289 -10.44 -17.78 -14.04
C ARG A 289 -9.18 -17.47 -14.88
N LEU A 290 -8.15 -16.86 -14.30
CA LEU A 290 -6.87 -16.65 -14.99
C LEU A 290 -6.15 -17.95 -15.29
N TRP A 291 -6.35 -18.98 -14.48
CA TRP A 291 -5.62 -20.24 -14.60
C TRP A 291 -5.82 -20.91 -15.96
N THR A 292 -6.98 -20.69 -16.59
CA THR A 292 -7.31 -21.20 -17.93
C THR A 292 -7.36 -20.12 -19.01
N ALA A 293 -6.90 -18.89 -18.72
CA ALA A 293 -6.90 -17.81 -19.70
C ALA A 293 -5.95 -18.12 -20.87
N ARG A 294 -6.40 -17.85 -22.10
CA ARG A 294 -5.67 -18.23 -23.33
C ARG A 294 -4.85 -17.11 -23.94
N ASP A 295 -5.08 -15.87 -23.52
CA ASP A 295 -4.32 -14.68 -23.89
C ASP A 295 -4.69 -13.53 -22.95
N GLY A 296 -4.03 -12.39 -23.11
CA GLY A 296 -4.26 -11.19 -22.30
C GLY A 296 -5.69 -10.65 -22.39
N SER A 297 -6.38 -10.83 -23.53
CA SER A 297 -7.78 -10.42 -23.65
C SER A 297 -8.70 -11.31 -22.82
N ALA A 298 -8.49 -12.62 -22.86
CA ALA A 298 -9.19 -13.57 -21.99
C ALA A 298 -8.88 -13.27 -20.51
N ALA A 299 -7.64 -12.93 -20.18
CA ALA A 299 -7.23 -12.56 -18.83
C ALA A 299 -7.94 -11.27 -18.33
N GLU A 300 -8.01 -10.22 -19.16
CA GLU A 300 -8.77 -9.00 -18.81
C GLU A 300 -10.27 -9.26 -18.65
N LYS A 301 -10.85 -10.18 -19.42
CA LYS A 301 -12.25 -10.60 -19.23
C LYS A 301 -12.45 -11.39 -17.94
N ALA A 302 -11.50 -12.26 -17.59
CA ALA A 302 -11.55 -13.07 -16.38
C ALA A 302 -11.63 -12.22 -15.10
N VAL A 303 -10.85 -11.13 -15.06
CA VAL A 303 -10.75 -10.24 -13.90
C VAL A 303 -11.84 -9.16 -13.82
N ALA A 304 -12.76 -9.09 -14.80
CA ALA A 304 -13.78 -8.05 -14.89
C ALA A 304 -14.73 -7.99 -13.69
N ASP A 305 -14.86 -9.11 -12.97
CA ASP A 305 -15.75 -9.26 -11.81
C ASP A 305 -15.05 -9.03 -10.46
N ALA A 306 -13.77 -8.63 -10.47
CA ALA A 306 -13.02 -8.38 -9.26
C ALA A 306 -13.60 -7.19 -8.47
N THR A 307 -13.90 -7.42 -7.19
CA THR A 307 -14.52 -6.45 -6.30
C THR A 307 -13.50 -5.66 -5.48
N MET A 308 -12.37 -6.29 -5.14
CA MET A 308 -11.24 -5.69 -4.44
C MET A 308 -10.37 -4.84 -5.37
N THR A 309 -9.75 -3.79 -4.84
CA THR A 309 -8.91 -2.86 -5.61
C THR A 309 -7.50 -3.39 -5.82
N PHE A 310 -7.20 -3.82 -7.05
CA PHE A 310 -5.87 -4.27 -7.48
C PHE A 310 -5.45 -3.63 -8.80
N ASN A 311 -4.16 -3.51 -9.00
CA ASN A 311 -3.55 -3.24 -10.29
C ASN A 311 -3.15 -4.58 -10.91
N PHE A 312 -3.78 -4.93 -12.03
CA PHE A 312 -3.55 -6.16 -12.77
C PHE A 312 -2.62 -5.92 -13.94
N PHE A 313 -1.55 -6.71 -14.01
CA PHE A 313 -0.59 -6.72 -15.11
C PHE A 313 -0.62 -8.07 -15.79
N TRP A 314 -0.46 -8.08 -17.10
CA TRP A 314 -0.39 -9.32 -17.86
C TRP A 314 0.63 -9.22 -19.00
N ALA A 315 1.22 -10.36 -19.37
CA ALA A 315 2.05 -10.51 -20.56
C ALA A 315 1.72 -11.85 -21.24
N ASP A 316 1.56 -11.83 -22.57
CA ASP A 316 1.37 -12.99 -23.42
C ASP A 316 2.24 -12.86 -24.69
N LYS A 317 2.16 -13.82 -25.60
CA LYS A 317 2.94 -13.78 -26.85
C LYS A 317 2.57 -12.63 -27.80
N LYS A 318 1.40 -12.00 -27.63
CA LYS A 318 0.88 -10.92 -28.47
C LYS A 318 1.24 -9.53 -27.90
N GLY A 319 1.56 -9.43 -26.62
CA GLY A 319 1.92 -8.17 -25.99
C GLY A 319 1.83 -8.21 -24.47
N ALA A 320 1.73 -7.04 -23.87
CA ALA A 320 1.53 -6.89 -22.44
C ALA A 320 0.61 -5.70 -22.12
N GLY A 321 0.05 -5.70 -20.92
CA GLY A 321 -0.92 -4.67 -20.54
C GLY A 321 -1.13 -4.54 -19.05
N TYR A 322 -1.92 -3.51 -18.73
CA TYR A 322 -2.29 -3.09 -17.40
C TYR A 322 -3.79 -2.80 -17.34
N ARG A 323 -4.41 -3.15 -16.21
CA ARG A 323 -5.80 -2.84 -15.87
C ARG A 323 -5.93 -2.57 -14.38
N HIS A 324 -6.60 -1.48 -14.02
CA HIS A 324 -7.01 -1.23 -12.64
C HIS A 324 -8.34 -1.95 -12.37
N LEU A 325 -8.45 -2.60 -11.22
CA LEU A 325 -9.59 -3.42 -10.80
C LEU A 325 -10.22 -2.85 -9.53
N GLY A 326 -11.49 -3.20 -9.28
CA GLY A 326 -12.19 -2.87 -8.04
C GLY A 326 -13.63 -2.43 -8.28
N ARG A 327 -14.46 -2.63 -7.26
CA ARG A 327 -15.86 -2.19 -7.24
C ARG A 327 -15.95 -0.77 -6.68
N VAL A 328 -15.52 0.21 -7.47
CA VAL A 328 -15.42 1.62 -7.06
C VAL A 328 -16.81 2.28 -6.99
N PRO A 329 -17.28 2.75 -5.81
CA PRO A 329 -18.59 3.39 -5.71
C PRO A 329 -18.58 4.77 -6.36
N VAL A 330 -19.62 5.06 -7.14
CA VAL A 330 -19.87 6.41 -7.69
C VAL A 330 -20.73 7.17 -6.70
N ARG A 331 -20.20 8.23 -6.11
CA ARG A 331 -20.83 8.94 -4.99
C ARG A 331 -21.71 10.09 -5.46
N ARG A 332 -22.72 10.44 -4.65
CA ARG A 332 -23.70 11.50 -5.00
C ARG A 332 -23.15 12.92 -4.89
N GLY A 333 -22.18 13.14 -4.02
CA GLY A 333 -21.57 14.44 -3.73
C GLY A 333 -20.79 14.36 -2.42
N GLY A 334 -20.43 15.52 -1.88
CA GLY A 334 -19.67 15.64 -0.64
C GLY A 334 -18.16 15.71 -0.85
N ASP A 335 -17.47 16.24 0.15
CA ASP A 335 -16.02 16.19 0.26
C ASP A 335 -15.63 14.78 0.75
N PRO A 336 -14.91 14.00 -0.06
CA PRO A 336 -14.61 12.60 0.25
C PRO A 336 -13.61 12.43 1.39
N ARG A 337 -13.03 13.52 1.89
CA ARG A 337 -12.12 13.46 3.03
C ARG A 337 -12.85 13.32 4.35
N PHE A 338 -14.15 13.52 4.40
CA PHE A 338 -14.92 13.55 5.64
C PHE A 338 -16.10 12.57 5.59
N PRO A 339 -16.55 12.08 6.77
CA PRO A 339 -17.77 11.29 6.81
C PRO A 339 -18.97 12.07 6.25
N MET A 340 -19.93 11.33 5.72
CA MET A 340 -21.20 11.89 5.24
C MET A 340 -22.36 11.37 6.06
N VAL A 341 -23.34 12.25 6.32
CA VAL A 341 -24.56 11.88 7.04
C VAL A 341 -25.50 11.13 6.10
N GLY A 342 -25.97 9.94 6.49
CA GLY A 342 -26.95 9.18 5.71
C GLY A 342 -26.73 7.66 5.78
N SER A 343 -26.98 7.00 4.66
CA SER A 343 -26.80 5.56 4.45
C SER A 343 -26.13 5.28 3.11
N ARG A 344 -25.63 4.06 2.90
CA ARG A 344 -24.99 3.66 1.63
C ARG A 344 -25.90 3.91 0.43
N GLU A 345 -27.19 3.62 0.56
CA GLU A 345 -28.21 3.79 -0.49
C GLU A 345 -28.42 5.26 -0.88
N THR A 346 -28.36 6.16 0.09
CA THR A 346 -28.50 7.59 -0.15
C THR A 346 -27.23 8.22 -0.70
N LEU A 347 -26.06 7.65 -0.40
CA LEU A 347 -24.76 8.25 -0.73
C LEU A 347 -24.14 7.70 -2.02
N TRP A 348 -24.43 6.45 -2.41
CA TRP A 348 -23.90 5.82 -3.62
C TRP A 348 -24.94 5.76 -4.74
N LYS A 349 -24.53 6.07 -5.98
CA LYS A 349 -25.37 5.96 -7.19
C LYS A 349 -25.26 4.60 -7.88
N GLY A 350 -24.26 3.80 -7.49
CA GLY A 350 -23.85 2.58 -8.17
C GLY A 350 -22.34 2.46 -8.15
N PHE A 351 -21.79 1.71 -9.11
CA PHE A 351 -20.35 1.44 -9.21
C PHE A 351 -19.83 1.83 -10.59
N LEU A 352 -18.58 2.26 -10.64
CA LEU A 352 -17.91 2.62 -11.88
C LEU A 352 -17.87 1.38 -12.80
N PRO A 353 -18.38 1.47 -14.05
CA PRO A 353 -18.34 0.34 -14.97
C PRO A 353 -16.91 -0.13 -15.28
N TYR A 354 -16.73 -1.44 -15.46
CA TYR A 354 -15.40 -2.03 -15.68
C TYR A 354 -14.68 -1.42 -16.88
N ASP A 355 -15.35 -1.20 -18.00
CA ASP A 355 -14.80 -0.59 -19.22
C ASP A 355 -14.23 0.82 -19.00
N ARG A 356 -14.76 1.55 -18.02
CA ARG A 356 -14.29 2.89 -17.60
C ARG A 356 -13.07 2.86 -16.67
N MET A 357 -12.72 1.70 -16.10
CA MET A 357 -11.54 1.57 -15.23
C MET A 357 -10.23 1.81 -16.00
N PRO A 358 -9.21 2.43 -15.35
CA PRO A 358 -7.91 2.66 -15.97
C PRO A 358 -7.32 1.42 -16.64
N ARG A 359 -6.81 1.56 -17.87
CA ARG A 359 -6.16 0.49 -18.63
C ARG A 359 -5.17 1.03 -19.63
N GLN A 360 -4.18 0.22 -19.97
CA GLN A 360 -3.26 0.52 -21.08
C GLN A 360 -2.58 -0.75 -21.59
N ARG A 361 -2.46 -0.88 -22.91
CA ARG A 361 -1.52 -1.81 -23.52
C ARG A 361 -0.14 -1.19 -23.59
N ALA A 362 0.89 -1.97 -23.28
CA ALA A 362 2.26 -1.55 -23.47
C ALA A 362 2.59 -1.63 -24.97
N THR A 363 2.97 -0.51 -25.59
CA THR A 363 3.36 -0.45 -27.01
C THR A 363 4.79 0.02 -27.15
N ASP A 364 5.07 1.26 -26.75
CA ASP A 364 6.36 1.92 -27.03
C ASP A 364 7.20 2.10 -25.78
N ALA A 365 6.63 1.87 -24.60
CA ALA A 365 7.30 1.98 -23.31
C ALA A 365 6.81 0.88 -22.35
N PRO A 366 7.64 0.47 -21.38
CA PRO A 366 7.17 -0.35 -20.27
C PRO A 366 6.06 0.35 -19.48
N LEU A 367 5.15 -0.44 -18.92
CA LEU A 367 4.24 0.03 -17.87
C LEU A 367 4.77 -0.43 -16.53
N SER A 368 4.82 0.48 -15.57
CA SER A 368 5.31 0.20 -14.23
C SER A 368 4.36 0.73 -13.17
N ASN A 369 4.29 0.00 -12.06
CA ASN A 369 3.56 0.43 -10.88
C ASN A 369 4.34 0.07 -9.62
N TRP A 370 4.26 0.96 -8.63
CA TRP A 370 4.68 0.70 -7.26
C TRP A 370 3.67 1.29 -6.28
N ASN A 371 2.40 0.88 -6.45
CA ASN A 371 1.19 1.41 -5.82
C ASN A 371 0.93 2.91 -6.06
N ASN A 372 1.50 3.46 -7.13
CA ASN A 372 1.24 4.84 -7.57
C ASN A 372 -0.11 4.96 -8.29
N LEU A 373 -0.48 6.20 -8.58
CA LEU A 373 -1.72 6.60 -9.24
C LEU A 373 -2.03 5.73 -10.48
N PRO A 374 -3.25 5.20 -10.65
CA PRO A 374 -3.57 4.33 -11.79
C PRO A 374 -3.64 5.09 -13.12
N ALA A 375 -4.20 6.31 -13.13
CA ALA A 375 -4.31 7.19 -14.30
C ALA A 375 -4.37 8.67 -13.86
N ALA A 376 -3.89 9.59 -14.70
CA ALA A 376 -4.02 11.02 -14.43
C ALA A 376 -5.50 11.42 -14.29
N GLY A 377 -5.85 12.19 -13.26
CA GLY A 377 -7.24 12.55 -12.95
C GLY A 377 -8.02 11.56 -12.07
N TRP A 378 -7.42 10.41 -11.73
CA TRP A 378 -7.95 9.54 -10.69
C TRP A 378 -7.87 10.25 -9.32
N PRO A 379 -8.95 10.29 -8.52
CA PRO A 379 -8.98 11.04 -7.26
C PRO A 379 -8.24 10.31 -6.14
N ASN A 380 -7.60 11.07 -5.25
CA ASN A 380 -7.04 10.56 -3.99
C ASN A 380 -8.13 10.16 -2.99
N GLY A 381 -9.29 10.82 -3.01
CA GLY A 381 -10.34 10.62 -2.01
C GLY A 381 -9.84 11.00 -0.62
N ASP A 382 -9.89 10.07 0.32
CA ASP A 382 -9.33 10.24 1.66
C ASP A 382 -7.87 9.76 1.82
N THR A 383 -7.48 8.67 1.15
CA THR A 383 -6.22 7.94 1.36
C THR A 383 -6.03 6.86 0.27
N PRO A 384 -4.78 6.60 -0.17
CA PRO A 384 -3.58 7.38 0.06
C PRO A 384 -3.57 8.69 -0.73
N VAL A 385 -2.70 9.61 -0.34
CA VAL A 385 -2.51 10.88 -1.06
C VAL A 385 -1.38 10.69 -2.06
N TRP A 386 -1.71 10.41 -3.33
CA TRP A 386 -0.73 10.39 -4.41
C TRP A 386 -0.32 11.81 -4.79
N GLY A 387 0.99 12.03 -5.00
CA GLY A 387 1.54 13.31 -5.44
C GLY A 387 2.88 13.17 -6.14
N GLU A 388 3.52 14.32 -6.41
CA GLU A 388 4.80 14.43 -7.09
C GLU A 388 5.87 13.50 -6.48
N GLY A 389 6.10 13.60 -5.18
CA GLY A 389 7.07 12.80 -4.43
C GLY A 389 6.49 11.43 -4.07
N PHE A 390 6.70 10.44 -4.94
CA PHE A 390 6.25 9.05 -4.74
C PHE A 390 7.28 8.03 -5.26
N ARG A 391 7.40 6.88 -4.59
CA ARG A 391 8.45 5.85 -4.82
C ARG A 391 8.56 5.29 -6.24
N ILE A 392 7.51 5.41 -7.05
CA ILE A 392 7.53 5.04 -8.46
C ILE A 392 8.59 5.81 -9.26
N ARG A 393 8.98 7.02 -8.81
CA ARG A 393 10.07 7.78 -9.44
C ARG A 393 11.38 6.98 -9.44
N THR A 394 11.73 6.38 -8.32
CA THR A 394 12.92 5.53 -8.19
C THR A 394 12.89 4.38 -9.21
N LEU A 395 11.76 3.68 -9.32
CA LEU A 395 11.64 2.58 -10.30
C LEU A 395 11.72 3.09 -11.75
N ARG A 396 11.12 4.23 -12.07
CA ARG A 396 11.18 4.81 -13.42
C ARG A 396 12.57 5.27 -13.84
N GLU A 397 13.34 5.80 -12.90
CA GLU A 397 14.74 6.20 -13.17
C GLU A 397 15.60 5.00 -13.51
N VAL A 398 15.37 3.86 -12.86
CA VAL A 398 16.07 2.61 -13.19
C VAL A 398 15.56 2.00 -14.50
N LEU A 399 14.29 2.19 -14.84
CA LEU A 399 13.70 1.73 -16.11
C LEU A 399 13.91 2.71 -17.28
N ASN A 400 15.08 3.35 -17.36
CA ASN A 400 15.39 4.38 -18.35
C ASN A 400 16.36 3.89 -19.45
N GLN A 401 16.04 2.76 -20.08
CA GLN A 401 16.85 2.17 -21.16
C GLN A 401 16.02 1.84 -22.40
N LYS A 402 16.69 1.73 -23.55
CA LYS A 402 16.03 1.49 -24.85
C LYS A 402 15.44 0.09 -24.94
N LYS A 403 16.15 -0.93 -24.47
CA LYS A 403 15.76 -2.34 -24.52
C LYS A 403 15.95 -2.99 -23.15
N PHE A 404 15.14 -3.98 -22.82
CA PHE A 404 15.21 -4.71 -21.55
C PHE A 404 15.35 -6.22 -21.78
N SER A 405 16.21 -6.86 -21.01
CA SER A 405 16.27 -8.31 -20.81
C SER A 405 15.64 -8.71 -19.46
N ILE A 406 15.65 -10.01 -19.13
CA ILE A 406 15.26 -10.50 -17.80
C ILE A 406 16.26 -10.01 -16.74
N GLU A 407 17.55 -9.98 -17.07
CA GLU A 407 18.63 -9.51 -16.21
C GLU A 407 18.47 -8.02 -15.88
N ASP A 408 18.02 -7.20 -16.84
CA ASP A 408 17.69 -5.79 -16.61
C ASP A 408 16.53 -5.63 -15.61
N LEU A 409 15.51 -6.48 -15.68
CA LEU A 409 14.40 -6.46 -14.72
C LEU A 409 14.84 -6.95 -13.33
N ILE A 410 15.76 -7.90 -13.25
CA ILE A 410 16.40 -8.32 -12.00
C ILE A 410 17.20 -7.15 -11.40
N ALA A 411 18.00 -6.47 -12.23
CA ALA A 411 18.75 -5.30 -11.83
C ALA A 411 17.82 -4.19 -11.35
N ALA A 412 16.68 -3.98 -12.03
CA ALA A 412 15.67 -3.01 -11.59
C ALA A 412 15.10 -3.36 -10.21
N ALA A 413 14.68 -4.61 -9.98
CA ALA A 413 14.20 -5.09 -8.69
C ALA A 413 15.26 -4.94 -7.58
N ARG A 414 16.54 -5.17 -7.90
CA ARG A 414 17.68 -4.98 -6.98
C ARG A 414 17.89 -3.51 -6.66
N SER A 415 17.96 -2.65 -7.66
CA SER A 415 18.22 -1.21 -7.51
C SER A 415 17.18 -0.56 -6.62
N ILE A 416 15.89 -0.86 -6.81
CA ILE A 416 14.84 -0.29 -5.95
C ILE A 416 14.88 -0.80 -4.51
N SER A 417 15.49 -1.96 -4.25
CA SER A 417 15.62 -2.48 -2.88
C SER A 417 16.67 -1.74 -2.05
N VAL A 418 17.69 -1.20 -2.72
CA VAL A 418 18.79 -0.47 -2.11
C VAL A 418 18.61 1.05 -2.21
N ALA A 419 17.87 1.56 -3.19
CA ALA A 419 17.62 2.98 -3.35
C ALA A 419 16.80 3.59 -2.19
N ASP A 420 17.00 4.88 -1.95
CA ASP A 420 16.11 5.70 -1.13
C ASP A 420 14.92 6.19 -1.97
N GLU A 421 13.69 5.93 -1.50
CA GLU A 421 12.45 6.23 -2.22
C GLU A 421 12.16 7.75 -2.34
N ASP A 422 12.75 8.58 -1.47
CA ASP A 422 12.52 10.02 -1.44
C ASP A 422 13.60 10.81 -2.18
N TRP A 423 14.80 10.23 -2.33
CA TRP A 423 15.96 10.90 -2.94
C TRP A 423 15.70 11.50 -4.33
N PRO A 424 15.02 10.82 -5.29
CA PRO A 424 14.74 11.41 -6.60
C PRO A 424 13.98 12.73 -6.55
N THR A 425 13.17 12.95 -5.51
CA THR A 425 12.40 14.19 -5.33
C THR A 425 13.29 15.36 -4.89
N PHE A 426 14.34 15.08 -4.13
CA PHE A 426 15.12 16.10 -3.41
C PHE A 426 16.56 16.25 -3.89
N ARG A 427 17.07 15.37 -4.77
CA ARG A 427 18.47 15.40 -5.22
C ARG A 427 18.94 16.77 -5.73
N SER A 428 18.04 17.56 -6.34
CA SER A 428 18.36 18.89 -6.87
C SER A 428 18.75 19.90 -5.79
N TYR A 429 18.38 19.66 -4.52
CA TYR A 429 18.77 20.51 -3.39
C TYR A 429 20.15 20.16 -2.82
N HIS A 430 20.85 19.16 -3.38
CA HIS A 430 22.10 18.61 -2.87
C HIS A 430 23.25 18.63 -3.89
N SER A 431 23.37 19.71 -4.67
CA SER A 431 24.55 19.95 -5.52
C SER A 431 25.85 20.10 -4.71
N GLU A 432 25.74 20.60 -3.47
CA GLU A 432 26.85 20.87 -2.56
C GLU A 432 26.55 20.38 -1.14
N GLY A 433 27.60 20.26 -0.34
CA GLY A 433 27.54 19.89 1.07
C GLY A 433 27.62 18.37 1.32
N PRO A 434 27.20 17.89 2.50
CA PRO A 434 27.49 16.53 2.98
C PRO A 434 26.80 15.40 2.20
N LEU A 435 25.85 15.73 1.33
CA LEU A 435 25.13 14.79 0.46
C LEU A 435 25.49 14.95 -1.02
N ALA A 436 26.45 15.83 -1.34
CA ALA A 436 26.91 16.02 -2.71
C ALA A 436 27.47 14.71 -3.30
N GLY A 437 27.14 14.46 -4.57
CA GLY A 437 27.53 13.25 -5.28
C GLY A 437 26.96 11.94 -4.71
N TRP A 438 25.96 11.99 -3.82
CA TRP A 438 25.21 10.78 -3.47
C TRP A 438 24.31 10.37 -4.64
N ASP A 439 24.32 9.09 -4.96
CA ASP A 439 23.47 8.50 -6.00
C ASP A 439 22.08 8.08 -5.48
N GLY A 440 21.86 8.21 -4.16
CA GLY A 440 20.62 7.79 -3.50
C GLY A 440 20.60 6.33 -3.07
N MET A 441 21.70 5.60 -3.25
CA MET A 441 21.79 4.20 -2.86
C MET A 441 22.13 4.07 -1.37
N ARG A 442 21.40 3.22 -0.66
CA ARG A 442 21.59 2.95 0.76
C ARG A 442 22.49 1.73 0.93
N LEU A 443 23.80 1.91 0.71
CA LEU A 443 24.77 0.83 0.78
C LEU A 443 25.22 0.58 2.23
N PRO A 444 25.58 -0.66 2.61
CA PRO A 444 25.98 -0.97 3.97
C PRO A 444 27.26 -0.21 4.32
N GLY A 445 27.29 0.41 5.50
CA GLY A 445 28.42 1.23 5.93
C GLY A 445 28.37 2.69 5.47
N ASP A 446 27.59 3.04 4.45
CA ASP A 446 27.46 4.44 4.00
C ASP A 446 26.69 5.27 5.05
N GLU A 447 27.19 6.47 5.34
CA GLU A 447 26.57 7.41 6.27
C GLU A 447 25.55 8.36 5.60
N LYS A 448 25.62 8.53 4.27
CA LYS A 448 24.76 9.46 3.52
C LYS A 448 23.26 9.18 3.69
N PRO A 449 22.78 7.92 3.74
CA PRO A 449 21.37 7.64 4.04
C PRO A 449 20.91 8.25 5.38
N ALA A 450 21.72 8.17 6.43
CA ALA A 450 21.38 8.74 7.72
C ALA A 450 21.37 10.27 7.68
N LYS A 451 22.36 10.89 7.01
CA LYS A 451 22.43 12.34 6.80
C LYS A 451 21.22 12.85 6.02
N PHE A 452 20.77 12.12 5.00
CA PHE A 452 19.59 12.48 4.22
C PHE A 452 18.29 12.39 5.04
N ARG A 453 18.15 11.35 5.87
CA ARG A 453 16.99 11.23 6.77
C ARG A 453 16.97 12.34 7.84
N ALA A 454 18.13 12.70 8.38
CA ALA A 454 18.27 13.84 9.29
C ALA A 454 17.95 15.18 8.61
N TRP A 455 18.43 15.39 7.38
CA TRP A 455 18.08 16.56 6.57
C TRP A 455 16.58 16.68 6.33
N LEU A 456 15.91 15.60 5.90
CA LEU A 456 14.45 15.58 5.72
C LEU A 456 13.69 15.91 7.01
N ALA A 457 14.16 15.42 8.16
CA ALA A 457 13.59 15.75 9.46
C ALA A 457 13.76 17.25 9.79
N ASN A 458 14.94 17.81 9.53
CA ASN A 458 15.20 19.24 9.70
C ASN A 458 14.31 20.10 8.77
N VAL A 459 14.17 19.72 7.50
CA VAL A 459 13.30 20.43 6.54
C VAL A 459 11.84 20.40 7.02
N ARG A 460 11.32 19.25 7.44
CA ARG A 460 9.95 19.16 8.00
C ARG A 460 9.78 20.08 9.21
N LYS A 461 10.77 20.08 10.10
CA LYS A 461 10.78 20.91 11.29
C LYS A 461 10.71 22.39 10.92
N GLU A 462 11.61 22.84 10.06
CA GLU A 462 11.70 24.24 9.63
C GLU A 462 10.45 24.70 8.88
N LEU A 463 9.85 23.85 8.04
CA LEU A 463 8.66 24.22 7.27
C LEU A 463 7.36 24.19 8.10
N PHE A 464 7.17 23.18 8.95
CA PHE A 464 5.85 22.88 9.49
C PHE A 464 5.72 23.07 11.00
N GLN A 465 6.80 23.02 11.79
CA GLN A 465 6.68 22.96 13.25
C GLN A 465 5.99 24.21 13.84
N GLU A 466 6.30 25.40 13.33
CA GLU A 466 5.72 26.65 13.83
C GLU A 466 4.19 26.68 13.60
N LYS A 467 3.77 26.42 12.35
CA LYS A 467 2.37 26.52 11.94
C LYS A 467 1.54 25.31 12.37
N LEU A 468 2.01 24.12 12.04
CA LEU A 468 1.27 22.88 12.19
C LEU A 468 1.64 22.14 13.46
N GLY A 469 2.87 22.29 13.98
CA GLY A 469 3.35 21.47 15.09
C GLY A 469 3.76 20.06 14.65
N ASP A 470 3.72 19.11 15.58
CA ASP A 470 4.20 17.74 15.38
C ASP A 470 3.11 16.68 15.53
N PHE A 471 1.82 17.05 15.58
CA PHE A 471 0.73 16.09 15.76
C PHE A 471 0.93 15.16 16.97
N VAL A 472 1.37 15.72 18.10
CA VAL A 472 1.62 15.05 19.39
C VAL A 472 2.82 14.09 19.43
N SER A 473 3.44 13.75 18.29
CA SER A 473 4.75 13.10 18.25
C SER A 473 5.44 13.20 16.88
N PRO A 474 6.78 13.21 16.82
CA PRO A 474 7.52 13.19 15.55
C PRO A 474 7.13 12.05 14.59
N ASP A 475 6.68 10.90 15.12
CA ASP A 475 6.21 9.77 14.33
C ASP A 475 4.90 10.10 13.60
N TYR A 476 3.95 10.74 14.29
CA TYR A 476 2.72 11.21 13.66
C TYR A 476 2.98 12.33 12.66
N ALA A 477 3.86 13.28 12.98
CA ALA A 477 4.28 14.30 12.01
C ALA A 477 4.83 13.68 10.72
N THR A 478 5.63 12.61 10.83
CA THR A 478 6.18 11.89 9.67
C THR A 478 5.10 11.16 8.86
N LEU A 479 4.02 10.71 9.50
CA LEU A 479 2.87 10.10 8.82
C LEU A 479 2.04 11.13 8.05
N VAL A 480 1.92 12.35 8.57
CA VAL A 480 1.11 13.43 7.99
C VAL A 480 1.88 14.23 6.93
N PHE A 481 3.17 14.51 7.16
CA PHE A 481 4.00 15.31 6.26
C PHE A 481 4.67 14.45 5.18
N SER A 482 3.88 14.15 4.14
CA SER A 482 4.33 13.38 2.98
C SER A 482 5.47 14.07 2.22
N THR A 483 6.24 13.28 1.47
CA THR A 483 7.30 13.73 0.56
C THR A 483 6.80 14.78 -0.42
N SER A 484 5.58 14.58 -0.96
CA SER A 484 4.95 15.53 -1.88
C SER A 484 4.58 16.85 -1.21
N LEU A 485 4.07 16.85 0.04
CA LEU A 485 3.80 18.08 0.77
C LEU A 485 5.08 18.91 0.98
N ILE A 486 6.18 18.28 1.40
CA ILE A 486 7.46 18.96 1.56
C ILE A 486 7.86 19.63 0.25
N GLN A 487 7.78 18.90 -0.86
CA GLN A 487 8.13 19.42 -2.17
C GLN A 487 7.20 20.57 -2.61
N HIS A 488 5.89 20.48 -2.35
CA HIS A 488 4.95 21.56 -2.63
C HIS A 488 5.29 22.82 -1.82
N ALA A 489 5.60 22.67 -0.53
CA ALA A 489 5.98 23.79 0.33
C ALA A 489 7.28 24.47 -0.14
N LEU A 490 8.31 23.69 -0.48
CA LEU A 490 9.58 24.21 -1.01
C LEU A 490 9.41 24.94 -2.35
N LYS A 491 8.41 24.54 -3.16
CA LYS A 491 8.05 25.18 -4.44
C LYS A 491 6.98 26.28 -4.30
N ALA A 492 6.59 26.64 -3.08
CA ALA A 492 5.51 27.59 -2.79
C ALA A 492 4.18 27.27 -3.53
N ARG A 493 3.83 25.99 -3.64
CA ARG A 493 2.59 25.48 -4.26
C ARG A 493 1.49 25.16 -3.26
N THR A 494 1.72 25.42 -1.98
CA THR A 494 0.76 25.22 -0.89
C THR A 494 -0.14 26.44 -0.72
N LYS A 495 -1.33 26.23 -0.16
CA LYS A 495 -2.24 27.32 0.20
C LYS A 495 -1.71 28.15 1.36
N LEU A 496 -1.07 27.49 2.33
CA LEU A 496 -0.33 28.18 3.39
C LEU A 496 1.10 28.48 2.95
N ASP A 497 1.59 29.66 3.32
CA ASP A 497 3.01 29.99 3.19
C ASP A 497 3.81 29.36 4.34
N TYR A 498 4.35 28.17 4.11
CA TYR A 498 5.23 27.47 5.07
C TYR A 498 6.66 28.01 5.09
N LEU A 499 7.09 28.72 4.05
CA LEU A 499 8.38 29.43 4.08
C LEU A 499 8.28 30.66 4.98
N GLY A 500 7.10 31.28 5.10
CA GLY A 500 6.88 32.43 5.96
C GLY A 500 7.75 33.62 5.56
N GLY A 501 7.93 33.83 4.25
CA GLY A 501 8.83 34.84 3.69
C GLY A 501 10.33 34.59 3.86
N ARG A 502 10.76 33.45 4.44
CA ARG A 502 12.18 33.09 4.55
C ARG A 502 12.78 32.79 3.19
N ASP A 503 14.04 33.17 2.99
CA ASP A 503 14.82 32.76 1.83
C ASP A 503 15.00 31.23 1.81
N LEU A 504 14.67 30.60 0.68
CA LEU A 504 14.75 29.15 0.51
C LEU A 504 16.20 28.66 0.61
N GLY A 505 17.16 29.41 0.06
CA GLY A 505 18.58 29.07 0.11
C GLY A 505 19.09 29.02 1.55
N ALA A 506 18.79 30.05 2.34
CA ALA A 506 19.15 30.15 3.75
C ALA A 506 18.48 29.05 4.60
N LEU A 507 17.20 28.75 4.36
CA LEU A 507 16.51 27.65 5.05
C LEU A 507 17.19 26.32 4.73
N LEU A 508 17.46 26.05 3.45
CA LEU A 508 18.13 24.82 3.04
C LEU A 508 19.55 24.71 3.59
N ALA A 509 20.31 25.80 3.64
CA ALA A 509 21.64 25.84 4.25
C ALA A 509 21.57 25.45 5.73
N LYS A 510 20.69 26.08 6.51
CA LYS A 510 20.45 25.77 7.92
C LYS A 510 20.10 24.30 8.14
N THR A 511 19.26 23.71 7.28
CA THR A 511 18.85 22.29 7.43
C THR A 511 19.99 21.29 7.19
N LYS A 512 21.10 21.72 6.56
CA LYS A 512 22.29 20.90 6.29
C LYS A 512 23.36 21.01 7.37
N GLU A 513 23.23 21.94 8.31
CA GLU A 513 24.20 22.12 9.39
C GLU A 513 24.14 20.95 10.39
N GLY A 514 25.30 20.49 10.85
CA GLY A 514 25.40 19.49 11.92
C GLY A 514 24.81 18.11 11.61
N LEU A 515 24.65 17.74 10.33
CA LEU A 515 24.13 16.42 9.96
C LEU A 515 25.06 15.30 10.41
N VAL A 516 24.62 14.55 11.42
CA VAL A 516 25.36 13.39 11.93
C VAL A 516 25.09 12.16 11.07
N GLY A 517 26.17 11.56 10.58
CA GLY A 517 26.13 10.27 9.91
C GLY A 517 26.06 9.12 10.91
N ARG A 518 25.40 8.04 10.51
CA ARG A 518 25.60 6.72 11.11
C ARG A 518 25.71 5.70 9.97
N PRO A 519 26.62 4.73 10.07
CA PRO A 519 26.73 3.66 9.07
C PRO A 519 25.37 3.00 8.84
N PHE A 520 24.92 2.99 7.58
CA PHE A 520 23.67 2.35 7.23
C PHE A 520 23.80 0.83 7.37
N VAL A 521 22.85 0.23 8.08
CA VAL A 521 22.69 -1.22 8.17
C VAL A 521 21.38 -1.57 7.47
N PRO A 522 21.41 -2.36 6.38
CA PRO A 522 20.19 -2.69 5.67
C PRO A 522 19.25 -3.49 6.57
N PRO A 523 17.94 -3.20 6.56
CA PRO A 523 16.97 -4.01 7.28
C PRO A 523 17.05 -5.47 6.80
N PRO A 524 17.40 -6.43 7.67
CA PRO A 524 17.59 -7.81 7.27
C PRO A 524 16.26 -8.57 7.21
N ILE A 525 16.20 -9.61 6.39
CA ILE A 525 15.22 -10.69 6.51
C ILE A 525 15.89 -11.80 7.33
N PRO A 526 15.41 -12.10 8.54
CA PRO A 526 15.99 -13.15 9.38
C PRO A 526 15.87 -14.52 8.72
N VAL A 527 16.93 -15.32 8.84
CA VAL A 527 16.99 -16.72 8.42
C VAL A 527 17.37 -17.54 9.63
N ALA A 528 16.56 -18.52 10.03
CA ALA A 528 16.86 -19.36 11.19
C ALA A 528 18.14 -20.18 10.93
N GLY A 529 19.08 -20.13 11.87
CA GLY A 529 20.34 -20.90 11.79
C GLY A 529 21.30 -20.48 10.68
N GLY A 530 21.11 -19.33 10.02
CA GLY A 530 21.92 -18.91 8.88
C GLY A 530 22.11 -17.41 8.76
N GLN A 531 22.82 -16.99 7.71
CA GLN A 531 23.03 -15.57 7.40
C GLN A 531 21.72 -14.93 6.92
N SER A 532 21.40 -13.76 7.49
CA SER A 532 20.25 -12.98 7.06
C SER A 532 20.35 -12.51 5.62
N ILE A 533 19.22 -12.34 4.95
CA ILE A 533 19.15 -11.78 3.60
C ILE A 533 19.08 -10.25 3.74
N PRO A 534 19.98 -9.48 3.10
CA PRO A 534 19.95 -8.03 3.24
C PRO A 534 18.79 -7.42 2.42
N TYR A 535 18.33 -6.26 2.85
CA TYR A 535 17.31 -5.43 2.20
C TYR A 535 15.92 -6.07 2.15
N SER A 536 15.12 -5.82 3.18
CA SER A 536 13.70 -6.18 3.20
C SER A 536 12.81 -5.35 2.26
N ASN A 537 13.31 -4.28 1.63
CA ASN A 537 12.54 -3.51 0.63
C ASN A 537 12.51 -4.20 -0.74
N ARG A 538 11.92 -5.38 -0.81
CA ARG A 538 11.82 -6.17 -2.05
C ARG A 538 10.52 -6.96 -2.06
N GLY A 539 10.23 -7.65 -3.18
CA GLY A 539 9.11 -8.57 -3.23
C GLY A 539 9.32 -9.72 -2.25
N THR A 540 8.27 -10.06 -1.50
CA THR A 540 8.17 -11.28 -0.68
C THR A 540 8.24 -12.52 -1.56
N TYR A 541 7.55 -12.44 -2.69
CA TYR A 541 7.72 -13.29 -3.86
C TYR A 541 8.19 -12.40 -4.99
N ILE A 542 9.15 -12.86 -5.79
CA ILE A 542 9.50 -12.16 -7.04
C ILE A 542 9.34 -13.17 -8.17
N GLN A 543 8.57 -12.78 -9.18
CA GLN A 543 8.37 -13.53 -10.41
C GLN A 543 8.84 -12.70 -11.60
N LEU A 544 9.58 -13.36 -12.48
CA LEU A 544 9.97 -12.86 -13.79
C LEU A 544 9.43 -13.82 -14.84
N VAL A 545 8.84 -13.30 -15.91
CA VAL A 545 8.34 -14.12 -17.01
C VAL A 545 8.67 -13.49 -18.36
N ARG A 546 9.08 -14.33 -19.30
CA ARG A 546 9.17 -14.04 -20.72
C ARG A 546 8.07 -14.78 -21.46
N ALA A 547 7.23 -14.07 -22.20
CA ALA A 547 6.11 -14.66 -22.94
C ALA A 547 6.52 -14.96 -24.39
N THR A 548 6.87 -16.21 -24.67
CA THR A 548 7.41 -16.64 -25.98
C THR A 548 6.31 -17.12 -26.92
N GLY A 549 6.64 -17.34 -28.20
CA GLY A 549 5.74 -17.97 -29.16
C GLY A 549 5.30 -19.40 -28.79
N LYS A 550 6.11 -20.11 -27.98
CA LYS A 550 5.87 -21.52 -27.57
C LYS A 550 5.20 -21.66 -26.20
N GLY A 551 5.09 -20.56 -25.47
CA GLY A 551 4.53 -20.47 -24.12
C GLY A 551 5.34 -19.55 -23.22
N THR A 552 5.00 -19.46 -21.95
CA THR A 552 5.75 -18.62 -21.00
C THR A 552 6.99 -19.33 -20.46
N ILE A 553 8.05 -18.58 -20.15
CA ILE A 553 9.23 -19.08 -19.44
C ILE A 553 9.42 -18.20 -18.22
N GLY A 554 9.40 -18.79 -17.02
CA GLY A 554 9.36 -18.04 -15.77
C GLY A 554 10.49 -18.39 -14.81
N TRP A 555 10.78 -17.46 -13.91
CA TRP A 555 11.70 -17.62 -12.79
C TRP A 555 11.08 -17.00 -11.53
N ASN A 556 11.37 -17.60 -10.38
CA ASN A 556 10.87 -17.08 -9.10
C ASN A 556 11.82 -17.29 -7.92
N VAL A 557 11.52 -16.59 -6.82
CA VAL A 557 12.13 -16.80 -5.50
C VAL A 557 11.16 -16.37 -4.40
N ALA A 558 11.15 -17.12 -3.29
CA ALA A 558 10.33 -16.88 -2.09
C ALA A 558 11.17 -17.15 -0.82
N PRO A 559 11.94 -16.17 -0.32
CA PRO A 559 12.75 -16.38 0.87
C PRO A 559 11.93 -16.59 2.16
N PRO A 560 12.53 -17.23 3.18
CA PRO A 560 13.83 -17.92 3.15
C PRO A 560 13.77 -19.31 2.48
N GLY A 561 12.56 -19.88 2.40
CA GLY A 561 12.20 -21.17 1.83
C GLY A 561 10.70 -21.38 2.03
N ILE A 562 10.17 -22.50 1.53
CA ILE A 562 8.72 -22.78 1.54
C ILE A 562 8.29 -23.76 2.63
N ALA A 563 9.23 -24.39 3.35
CA ALA A 563 8.92 -25.35 4.39
C ALA A 563 9.24 -24.81 5.79
N GLU A 564 8.53 -25.31 6.81
CA GLU A 564 8.80 -25.00 8.21
C GLU A 564 10.11 -25.63 8.71
N ASP A 565 10.50 -26.76 8.13
CA ASP A 565 11.72 -27.50 8.43
C ASP A 565 12.24 -28.28 7.21
N GLY A 566 13.28 -29.08 7.40
CA GLY A 566 13.83 -29.94 6.36
C GLY A 566 14.62 -29.21 5.27
N PRO A 567 14.87 -29.87 4.11
CA PRO A 567 15.79 -29.35 3.09
C PRO A 567 15.29 -28.08 2.39
N HIS A 568 13.99 -27.78 2.44
CA HIS A 568 13.37 -26.61 1.81
C HIS A 568 13.02 -25.49 2.80
N HIS A 569 13.58 -25.55 4.01
CA HIS A 569 13.37 -24.53 5.03
C HIS A 569 14.03 -23.18 4.66
N ILE A 570 15.27 -23.25 4.16
CA ILE A 570 16.13 -22.07 3.88
C ILE A 570 16.84 -22.13 2.52
N ASP A 571 16.44 -23.03 1.62
CA ASP A 571 17.10 -23.26 0.34
C ASP A 571 17.01 -22.08 -0.65
N MET A 572 16.12 -21.12 -0.39
CA MET A 572 15.98 -19.88 -1.18
C MET A 572 16.73 -18.68 -0.60
N ALA A 573 17.40 -18.84 0.55
CA ALA A 573 18.14 -17.76 1.19
C ALA A 573 19.33 -17.30 0.34
N GLU A 574 20.12 -18.23 -0.20
CA GLU A 574 21.27 -17.91 -1.08
C GLU A 574 20.83 -17.27 -2.40
N LEU A 575 19.79 -17.83 -3.04
CA LEU A 575 19.21 -17.26 -4.26
C LEU A 575 18.78 -15.81 -4.01
N SER A 576 18.12 -15.55 -2.89
CA SER A 576 17.67 -14.22 -2.53
C SER A 576 18.83 -13.26 -2.23
N ARG A 577 19.89 -13.71 -1.54
CA ARG A 577 21.10 -12.90 -1.28
C ARG A 577 21.83 -12.51 -2.56
N SER A 578 21.94 -13.46 -3.50
CA SER A 578 22.64 -13.28 -4.77
C SER A 578 21.80 -12.64 -5.87
N TRP A 579 20.51 -12.38 -5.64
CA TRP A 579 19.55 -11.96 -6.68
C TRP A 579 19.48 -12.96 -7.84
N SER A 580 19.59 -14.24 -7.50
CA SER A 580 19.37 -15.37 -8.39
C SER A 580 17.96 -15.93 -8.20
N PHE A 581 17.48 -16.66 -9.20
CA PHE A 581 16.10 -17.15 -9.23
C PHE A 581 16.07 -18.60 -9.68
N ARG A 582 15.09 -19.34 -9.16
CA ARG A 582 14.80 -20.70 -9.60
C ARG A 582 13.99 -20.62 -10.90
N SER A 583 14.29 -21.49 -11.87
CA SER A 583 13.42 -21.68 -13.03
C SER A 583 12.09 -22.30 -12.63
N MET A 584 11.00 -21.73 -13.13
CA MET A 584 9.67 -22.36 -13.11
C MET A 584 9.67 -23.62 -13.97
N VAL A 585 8.72 -24.53 -13.72
CA VAL A 585 8.61 -25.79 -14.46
C VAL A 585 8.25 -25.49 -15.92
N PRO A 586 8.99 -26.01 -16.92
CA PRO A 586 8.62 -25.84 -18.33
C PRO A 586 7.24 -26.43 -18.64
N TRP A 587 6.57 -25.89 -19.65
CA TRP A 587 5.33 -26.48 -20.17
C TRP A 587 5.65 -27.66 -21.07
N ASP A 588 4.92 -28.77 -20.89
CA ASP A 588 5.05 -29.97 -21.74
C ASP A 588 4.44 -29.80 -23.15
#